data_AF-A0A800MB04-F1
#
_entry.id   AF-A0A800MB04-F1
#
_cell.length_a   1.000
_cell.length_b   1.000
_cell.length_c   1.000
_cell.angle_alpha   90.00
_cell.angle_beta   90.00
_cell.angle_gamma   90.00
#
_symmetry.space_group_name_H-M   'P 1'
#
loop_
_entity.id
_entity.type
_entity.pdbx_description
1 polymer ?
#
loop_
_entity_poly.entity_id
_entity_poly.type
_entity_poly.pdbx_seq_one_letter_code
_entity_poly.pdbx_strand_id
1 'polypeptide(L)'
;MNSRSFLAALAAAFVIFVWQGISHMALPWFHDSLNKFENEAAMVEAIKANAKTDGMYHLPHPDMNDKAAMETAMKQSESGVSVFLAVRLNGRSGMAESMVHQFIYNLLGALFVTFLLTKLSHSGTGCRVGVTVFFSLFAIVTAILPGWSWWAFSNSFTGFMVFDHLVGWTLAGFVLAKLVPKNDEPESTPEESE
;
A
#
# COMPACT_ATOMS: atom_id res chain seq x y z
N MET A 1 -9.64 16.96 -15.92
CA MET A 1 -10.14 15.57 -16.09
C MET A 1 -11.65 15.65 -16.28
N ASN A 2 -12.23 14.99 -17.28
CA ASN A 2 -13.67 15.07 -17.55
C ASN A 2 -14.47 14.07 -16.68
N SER A 3 -15.80 14.18 -16.68
CA SER A 3 -16.68 13.34 -15.87
C SER A 3 -16.56 11.84 -16.19
N ARG A 4 -16.26 11.48 -17.46
CA ARG A 4 -16.08 10.08 -17.87
C ARG A 4 -14.82 9.47 -17.26
N SER A 5 -13.69 10.19 -17.30
CA SER A 5 -12.45 9.79 -16.65
C SER A 5 -12.61 9.67 -15.13
N PHE A 6 -13.35 10.59 -14.50
CA PHE A 6 -13.63 10.50 -13.06
C PHE A 6 -14.44 9.23 -12.71
N LEU A 7 -15.49 8.93 -13.47
CA LEU A 7 -16.27 7.70 -13.29
C LEU A 7 -15.43 6.44 -13.50
N ALA A 8 -14.48 6.47 -14.45
CA ALA A 8 -13.52 5.37 -14.65
C ALA A 8 -12.63 5.18 -13.42
N ALA A 9 -12.10 6.26 -12.84
CA ALA A 9 -11.31 6.21 -11.61
C ALA A 9 -12.13 5.66 -10.44
N LEU A 10 -13.38 6.09 -10.30
CA LEU A 10 -14.29 5.60 -9.26
C LEU A 10 -14.56 4.09 -9.40
N ALA A 11 -14.81 3.62 -10.62
CA ALA A 11 -15.02 2.20 -10.89
C ALA A 11 -13.76 1.37 -10.58
N ALA A 12 -12.58 1.87 -10.95
CA ALA A 12 -11.31 1.22 -10.65
C ALA A 12 -11.04 1.16 -9.14
N ALA A 13 -11.30 2.25 -8.42
CA ALA A 13 -11.18 2.33 -6.97
C ALA A 13 -12.10 1.32 -6.25
N PHE A 14 -13.32 1.16 -6.76
CA PHE A 14 -14.24 0.15 -6.24
C PHE A 14 -13.75 -1.28 -6.49
N VAL A 15 -13.24 -1.57 -7.69
CA VAL A 15 -12.72 -2.91 -8.03
C VAL A 15 -11.53 -3.30 -7.15
N ILE A 16 -10.55 -2.41 -6.98
CA ILE A 16 -9.41 -2.71 -6.10
C ILE A 16 -9.84 -2.82 -4.63
N PHE A 17 -10.81 -2.01 -4.19
CA PHE A 17 -11.35 -2.10 -2.82
C PHE A 17 -12.02 -3.45 -2.56
N VAL A 18 -12.82 -3.96 -3.51
CA VAL A 18 -13.42 -5.30 -3.42
C VAL A 18 -12.35 -6.38 -3.41
N TRP A 19 -11.34 -6.28 -4.29
CA TRP A 19 -10.22 -7.21 -4.30
C TRP A 19 -9.49 -7.25 -2.95
N GLN A 20 -9.13 -6.09 -2.39
CA GLN A 20 -8.45 -6.01 -1.10
C GLN A 20 -9.28 -6.62 0.03
N GLY A 21 -10.60 -6.40 0.02
CA GLY A 21 -11.53 -7.04 0.96
C GLY A 21 -11.50 -8.56 0.86
N ILE A 22 -11.57 -9.11 -0.36
CA ILE A 22 -11.45 -10.56 -0.60
C ILE A 22 -10.09 -11.07 -0.13
N SER A 23 -9.01 -10.39 -0.52
CA SER A 23 -7.64 -10.78 -0.24
C SER A 23 -7.33 -10.82 1.26
N HIS A 24 -7.83 -9.85 2.03
CA HIS A 24 -7.58 -9.79 3.48
C HIS A 24 -8.56 -10.60 4.33
N MET A 25 -9.79 -10.83 3.85
CA MET A 25 -10.84 -11.48 4.67
C MET A 25 -11.18 -12.91 4.23
N ALA A 26 -11.19 -13.18 2.92
CA ALA A 26 -11.61 -14.47 2.39
C ALA A 26 -10.43 -15.43 2.18
N LEU A 27 -9.21 -14.89 1.98
CA LEU A 27 -8.01 -15.70 1.78
C LEU A 27 -7.21 -15.80 3.09
N PRO A 28 -6.59 -16.95 3.39
CA PRO A 28 -5.90 -17.16 4.66
C PRO A 28 -4.53 -16.46 4.72
N TRP A 29 -4.01 -16.03 3.56
CA TRP A 29 -2.61 -15.63 3.39
C TRP A 29 -2.19 -14.44 4.24
N PHE A 30 -3.10 -13.48 4.48
CA PHE A 30 -2.79 -12.35 5.36
C PHE A 30 -2.59 -12.82 6.81
N HIS A 31 -3.55 -13.56 7.36
CA HIS A 31 -3.51 -14.00 8.75
C HIS A 31 -2.39 -15.02 9.00
N ASP A 32 -2.15 -15.94 8.06
CA ASP A 32 -1.07 -16.92 8.15
C ASP A 32 0.33 -16.29 8.01
N SER A 33 0.41 -15.06 7.51
CA SER A 33 1.68 -14.34 7.41
C SER A 33 2.14 -13.70 8.73
N LEU A 34 1.26 -13.66 9.74
CA LEU A 34 1.50 -13.01 11.03
C LEU A 34 1.77 -14.04 12.13
N ASN A 35 2.79 -13.79 12.95
CA ASN A 35 3.05 -14.57 14.15
C ASN A 35 2.12 -14.14 15.30
N LYS A 36 1.74 -15.10 16.13
CA LYS A 36 1.00 -14.87 17.39
C LYS A 36 1.94 -14.98 18.57
N PHE A 37 1.67 -14.22 19.62
CA PHE A 37 2.35 -14.41 20.90
C PHE A 37 1.69 -15.56 21.66
N GLU A 38 2.49 -16.40 22.31
CA GLU A 38 1.97 -17.52 23.11
C GLU A 38 1.15 -17.04 24.31
N ASN A 39 1.55 -15.91 24.91
CA ASN A 39 0.85 -15.29 26.03
C ASN A 39 0.50 -13.83 25.72
N GLU A 40 -0.62 -13.63 25.03
CA GLU A 40 -1.09 -12.29 24.66
C GLU A 40 -1.42 -11.41 25.87
N ALA A 41 -1.92 -11.98 26.97
CA ALA A 41 -2.26 -11.23 28.18
C ALA A 41 -1.01 -10.60 28.81
N ALA A 42 0.08 -11.38 28.95
CA ALA A 42 1.35 -10.87 29.44
C ALA A 42 1.93 -9.79 28.51
N MET A 43 1.77 -9.93 27.19
CA MET A 43 2.22 -8.91 26.23
C MET A 43 1.41 -7.62 26.35
N VAL A 44 0.09 -7.70 26.56
CA VAL A 44 -0.75 -6.51 26.79
C VAL A 44 -0.31 -5.77 28.04
N GLU A 45 -0.05 -6.48 29.14
CA GLU A 45 0.44 -5.87 30.38
C GLU A 45 1.82 -5.22 30.19
N ALA A 46 2.75 -5.93 29.54
CA ALA A 46 4.08 -5.41 29.24
C ALA A 46 4.04 -4.16 28.35
N ILE A 47 3.20 -4.14 27.31
CA ILE A 47 3.04 -2.96 26.45
C ILE A 47 2.45 -1.80 27.26
N LYS A 48 1.38 -2.01 28.04
CA LYS A 48 0.77 -0.94 28.84
C LYS A 48 1.72 -0.37 29.91
N ALA A 49 2.61 -1.20 30.46
CA ALA A 49 3.59 -0.75 31.43
C ALA A 49 4.72 0.09 30.82
N ASN A 50 5.04 -0.10 29.53
CA ASN A 50 6.23 0.48 28.89
C ASN A 50 5.93 1.48 27.76
N ALA A 51 4.75 1.45 27.16
CA ALA A 51 4.29 2.40 26.15
C ALA A 51 3.39 3.47 26.78
N LYS A 52 3.81 4.74 26.72
CA LYS A 52 3.08 5.86 27.36
C LYS A 52 2.07 6.54 26.44
N THR A 53 2.24 6.39 25.13
CA THR A 53 1.39 7.01 24.11
C THR A 53 1.16 6.08 22.93
N ASP A 54 0.10 6.32 22.16
CA ASP A 54 -0.08 5.67 20.86
C ASP A 54 1.05 6.09 19.91
N GLY A 55 1.46 5.20 19.01
CA GLY A 55 2.48 5.52 17.99
C GLY A 55 3.38 4.36 17.62
N MET A 56 4.46 4.70 16.90
CA MET A 56 5.49 3.74 16.49
C MET A 56 6.53 3.60 17.59
N TYR A 57 6.88 2.35 17.90
CA TYR A 57 7.93 2.00 18.84
C TYR A 57 9.00 1.20 18.12
N HIS A 58 10.25 1.49 18.48
CA HIS A 58 11.43 0.78 17.99
C HIS A 58 12.25 0.33 19.20
N LEU A 59 12.79 -0.88 19.16
CA LEU A 59 13.70 -1.42 20.17
C LEU A 59 14.88 -2.08 19.45
N PRO A 60 16.14 -1.78 19.83
CA PRO A 60 16.56 -0.75 20.79
C PRO A 60 16.42 0.68 20.24
N HIS A 61 16.01 1.64 21.07
CA HIS A 61 15.98 3.08 20.71
C HIS A 61 16.89 3.89 21.65
N PRO A 62 18.21 3.88 21.43
CA PRO A 62 19.16 4.55 22.31
C PRO A 62 19.08 6.08 22.20
N ASP A 63 19.50 6.77 23.26
CA ASP A 63 19.84 8.19 23.15
C ASP A 63 21.06 8.34 22.23
N MET A 64 20.90 9.11 21.15
CA MET A 64 21.96 9.29 20.16
C MET A 64 23.15 10.09 20.67
N ASN A 65 23.02 10.76 21.82
CA ASN A 65 24.11 11.52 22.44
C ASN A 65 24.89 10.69 23.47
N ASP A 66 24.40 9.51 23.84
CA ASP A 66 25.05 8.61 24.79
C ASP A 66 25.76 7.47 24.06
N LYS A 67 27.10 7.54 24.01
CA LYS A 67 27.94 6.53 23.36
C LYS A 67 27.80 5.15 23.98
N ALA A 68 27.62 5.04 25.30
CA ALA A 68 27.47 3.75 25.97
C ALA A 68 26.10 3.13 25.66
N ALA A 69 25.05 3.95 25.60
CA ALA A 69 23.73 3.52 25.15
C ALA A 69 23.75 3.05 23.70
N MET A 70 24.45 3.77 22.81
CA MET A 70 24.65 3.36 21.42
C MET A 70 25.39 2.04 21.30
N GLU A 71 26.48 1.83 22.05
CA GLU A 71 27.24 0.57 22.02
C GLU A 71 26.37 -0.60 22.51
N THR A 72 25.58 -0.39 23.55
CA THR A 72 24.65 -1.39 24.09
C THR A 72 23.56 -1.72 23.07
N ALA A 73 22.97 -0.71 22.43
CA ALA A 73 21.97 -0.90 21.39
C ALA A 73 22.54 -1.61 20.16
N MET A 74 23.78 -1.33 19.77
CA MET A 74 24.44 -2.03 18.66
C MET A 74 24.58 -3.53 18.95
N LYS A 75 25.07 -3.89 20.15
CA LYS A 75 25.16 -5.30 20.59
C LYS A 75 23.79 -5.99 20.61
N GLN A 76 22.74 -5.30 21.08
CA GLN A 76 21.37 -5.81 21.07
C GLN A 76 20.83 -5.97 19.64
N SER A 77 21.14 -5.06 18.72
CA SER A 77 20.70 -5.17 17.32
C SER A 77 21.39 -6.33 16.58
N GLU A 78 22.63 -6.67 16.96
CA GLU A 78 23.37 -7.77 16.33
C GLU A 78 22.96 -9.16 16.82
N SER A 79 22.58 -9.30 18.09
CA SER A 79 22.40 -10.62 18.72
C SER A 79 21.18 -10.75 19.64
N GLY A 80 20.45 -9.65 19.84
CA GLY A 80 19.29 -9.58 20.72
C GLY A 80 17.98 -9.37 19.99
N VAL A 81 16.96 -9.00 20.75
CA VAL A 81 15.61 -8.75 20.21
C VAL A 81 15.55 -7.32 19.67
N SER A 82 15.24 -7.21 18.38
CA SER A 82 14.88 -5.97 17.72
C SER A 82 13.39 -5.99 17.36
N VAL A 83 12.70 -4.86 17.56
CA VAL A 83 11.28 -4.74 17.27
C VAL A 83 10.96 -3.39 16.66
N PHE A 84 10.13 -3.38 15.63
CA PHE A 84 9.48 -2.20 15.09
C PHE A 84 7.97 -2.43 15.06
N LEU A 85 7.20 -1.69 15.85
CA LEU A 85 5.79 -1.99 16.08
C LEU A 85 4.92 -0.74 16.25
N ALA A 86 3.68 -0.82 15.82
CA ALA A 86 2.66 0.20 16.06
C ALA A 86 1.83 -0.15 17.30
N VAL A 87 1.79 0.74 18.29
CA VAL A 87 0.97 0.59 19.51
C VAL A 87 -0.24 1.51 19.45
N ARG A 88 -1.40 0.94 19.79
CA ARG A 88 -2.59 1.69 20.22
C ARG A 88 -3.08 1.16 21.56
N LEU A 89 -3.00 1.99 22.59
CA LEU A 89 -3.31 1.62 23.97
C LEU A 89 -4.81 1.48 24.22
N ASN A 90 -5.64 2.18 23.43
CA ASN A 90 -7.09 2.22 23.56
C ASN A 90 -7.83 1.44 22.45
N GLY A 91 -7.14 0.50 21.79
CA GLY A 91 -7.71 -0.33 20.73
C GLY A 91 -7.62 0.29 19.34
N ARG A 92 -8.13 -0.44 18.33
CA ARG A 92 -8.09 0.00 16.91
C ARG A 92 -9.18 1.02 16.59
N SER A 93 -8.98 1.76 15.50
CA SER A 93 -10.03 2.57 14.89
C SER A 93 -11.23 1.70 14.50
N GLY A 94 -12.40 2.33 14.37
CA GLY A 94 -13.60 1.66 13.91
C GLY A 94 -13.40 1.06 12.52
N MET A 95 -13.91 -0.15 12.29
CA MET A 95 -13.77 -0.83 11.00
C MET A 95 -14.31 0.02 9.84
N ALA A 96 -15.46 0.68 10.02
CA ALA A 96 -16.07 1.54 9.01
C ALA A 96 -15.15 2.73 8.64
N GLU A 97 -14.54 3.36 9.64
CA GLU A 97 -13.60 4.46 9.43
C GLU A 97 -12.38 3.99 8.61
N SER A 98 -11.80 2.84 8.95
CA SER A 98 -10.68 2.28 8.20
C SER A 98 -11.06 1.92 6.76
N MET A 99 -12.28 1.40 6.53
CA MET A 99 -12.77 1.11 5.18
C MET A 99 -12.94 2.39 4.34
N VAL A 100 -13.44 3.47 4.93
CA VAL A 100 -13.57 4.77 4.25
C VAL A 100 -12.20 5.31 3.85
N HIS A 101 -11.23 5.29 4.77
CA HIS A 101 -9.86 5.70 4.45
C HIS A 101 -9.25 4.85 3.33
N GLN A 102 -9.41 3.52 3.38
CA GLN A 102 -8.93 2.63 2.33
C GLN A 102 -9.54 2.96 0.97
N PHE A 103 -10.84 3.20 0.91
CA PHE A 103 -11.51 3.58 -0.33
C PHE A 103 -11.01 4.94 -0.85
N ILE A 104 -10.80 5.93 0.02
CA ILE A 104 -10.24 7.23 -0.35
C ILE A 104 -8.83 7.06 -0.92
N TYR A 105 -7.96 6.26 -0.30
CA TYR A 105 -6.60 6.02 -0.80
C TYR A 105 -6.62 5.31 -2.17
N ASN A 106 -7.49 4.33 -2.34
CA ASN A 106 -7.70 3.65 -3.62
C ASN A 106 -8.19 4.63 -4.71
N LEU A 107 -9.14 5.51 -4.36
CA LEU A 107 -9.64 6.54 -5.26
C LEU A 107 -8.54 7.53 -5.66
N LEU A 108 -7.75 8.02 -4.71
CA LEU A 108 -6.62 8.90 -4.99
C LEU A 108 -5.61 8.25 -5.93
N GLY A 109 -5.22 7.00 -5.68
CA GLY A 109 -4.33 6.26 -6.57
C GLY A 109 -4.93 6.06 -7.97
N ALA A 110 -6.21 5.69 -8.05
CA ALA A 110 -6.92 5.54 -9.32
C ALA A 110 -7.02 6.87 -10.09
N LEU A 111 -7.20 8.00 -9.39
CA LEU A 111 -7.20 9.33 -9.97
C LEU A 111 -5.82 9.70 -10.54
N PHE A 112 -4.73 9.41 -9.82
CA PHE A 112 -3.37 9.63 -10.32
C PHE A 112 -3.08 8.84 -11.59
N VAL A 113 -3.42 7.55 -11.61
CA VAL A 113 -3.21 6.74 -12.82
C VAL A 113 -4.13 7.19 -13.96
N THR A 114 -5.39 7.49 -13.67
CA THR A 114 -6.32 8.03 -14.67
C THR A 114 -5.81 9.33 -15.27
N PHE A 115 -5.28 10.23 -14.45
CA PHE A 115 -4.68 11.48 -14.93
C PHE A 115 -3.54 11.19 -15.91
N LEU A 116 -2.60 10.29 -15.55
CA LEU A 116 -1.52 9.89 -16.45
C LEU A 116 -2.05 9.27 -17.75
N LEU A 117 -3.07 8.41 -17.66
CA LEU A 117 -3.73 7.80 -18.83
C LEU A 117 -4.45 8.81 -19.73
N THR A 118 -4.71 10.04 -19.27
CA THR A 118 -5.24 11.11 -20.15
C THR A 118 -4.13 11.95 -20.78
N LYS A 119 -2.90 11.83 -20.31
CA LYS A 119 -1.76 12.66 -20.76
C LYS A 119 -0.76 11.91 -21.62
N LEU A 120 -0.65 10.61 -21.44
CA LEU A 120 0.27 9.78 -22.21
C LEU A 120 -0.39 9.33 -23.53
N SER A 121 0.44 9.01 -24.52
CA SER A 121 0.01 8.23 -25.69
C SER A 121 0.20 6.75 -25.37
N HIS A 122 -0.75 5.91 -25.78
CA HIS A 122 -0.75 4.49 -25.44
C HIS A 122 -1.16 3.66 -26.65
N SER A 123 -0.40 2.62 -26.95
CA SER A 123 -0.74 1.62 -27.96
C SER A 123 -1.57 0.49 -27.34
N GLY A 124 -2.89 0.70 -27.27
CA GLY A 124 -3.85 -0.34 -26.88
C GLY A 124 -3.93 -0.66 -25.38
N THR A 125 -4.67 -1.71 -25.06
CA THR A 125 -5.03 -2.09 -23.67
C THR A 125 -3.82 -2.46 -22.82
N GLY A 126 -2.85 -3.20 -23.39
CA GLY A 126 -1.66 -3.67 -22.66
C GLY A 126 -0.82 -2.52 -22.11
N CYS A 127 -0.60 -1.47 -22.91
CA CYS A 127 0.13 -0.28 -22.46
C CYS A 127 -0.60 0.42 -21.30
N ARG A 128 -1.94 0.53 -21.39
CA ARG A 128 -2.77 1.18 -20.36
C ARG A 128 -2.80 0.43 -19.03
N VAL A 129 -2.89 -0.90 -19.08
CA VAL A 129 -2.74 -1.76 -17.89
C VAL A 129 -1.30 -1.68 -17.36
N GLY A 130 -0.32 -1.62 -18.25
CA GLY A 130 1.09 -1.41 -17.89
C GLY A 130 1.29 -0.19 -16.98
N VAL A 131 0.62 0.93 -17.25
CA VAL A 131 0.71 2.14 -16.41
C VAL A 131 0.31 1.86 -14.96
N THR A 132 -0.81 1.16 -14.70
CA THR A 132 -1.19 0.83 -13.32
C THR A 132 -0.24 -0.15 -12.67
N VAL A 133 0.24 -1.15 -13.42
CA VAL A 133 1.20 -2.14 -12.91
C VAL A 133 2.52 -1.48 -12.52
N PHE A 134 3.06 -0.57 -13.35
CA PHE A 134 4.28 0.16 -13.02
C PHE A 134 4.08 1.10 -11.82
N PHE A 135 2.91 1.69 -11.64
CA PHE A 135 2.59 2.46 -10.45
C PHE A 135 2.59 1.58 -9.18
N SER A 136 2.03 0.37 -9.29
CA SER A 136 2.07 -0.63 -8.21
C SER A 136 3.50 -1.10 -7.92
N LEU A 137 4.31 -1.35 -8.95
CA LEU A 137 5.72 -1.74 -8.80
C LEU A 137 6.53 -0.63 -8.14
N PHE A 138 6.29 0.62 -8.51
CA PHE A 138 6.90 1.78 -7.85
C PHE A 138 6.59 1.80 -6.35
N ALA A 139 5.31 1.62 -5.97
CA ALA A 139 4.90 1.55 -4.57
C ALA A 139 5.55 0.36 -3.84
N ILE A 140 5.65 -0.81 -4.50
CA ILE A 140 6.30 -1.99 -3.93
C ILE A 140 7.77 -1.69 -3.62
N VAL A 141 8.51 -1.13 -4.57
CA VAL A 141 9.95 -0.85 -4.42
C VAL A 141 10.20 0.22 -3.36
N THR A 142 9.33 1.24 -3.29
CA THR A 142 9.56 2.42 -2.44
C THR A 142 8.92 2.34 -1.06
N ALA A 143 7.91 1.48 -0.87
CA ALA A 143 7.15 1.42 0.39
C ALA A 143 7.06 0.01 1.01
N ILE A 144 7.02 -1.06 0.21
CA ILE A 144 6.89 -2.44 0.73
C ILE A 144 8.26 -3.06 1.00
N LEU A 145 9.16 -3.05 0.01
CA LEU A 145 10.49 -3.65 0.15
C LEU A 145 11.34 -3.02 1.26
N PRO A 146 11.25 -1.71 1.57
CA PRO A 146 11.94 -1.18 2.73
C PRO A 146 11.48 -1.80 4.06
N GLY A 147 10.20 -2.18 4.19
CA GLY A 147 9.73 -2.92 5.37
C GLY A 147 10.39 -4.28 5.52
N TRP A 148 10.60 -4.96 4.39
CA TRP A 148 11.29 -6.25 4.33
C TRP A 148 12.78 -6.14 4.69
N SER A 149 13.48 -5.12 4.20
CA SER A 149 14.93 -4.97 4.42
C SER A 149 15.30 -4.28 5.73
N TRP A 150 14.50 -3.32 6.20
CA TRP A 150 14.80 -2.52 7.39
C TRP A 150 14.09 -3.00 8.66
N TRP A 151 12.85 -3.46 8.54
CA TRP A 151 11.94 -3.64 9.69
C TRP A 151 11.54 -5.10 9.94
N ALA A 152 12.30 -6.05 9.37
CA ALA A 152 12.14 -7.49 9.57
C ALA A 152 10.75 -8.04 9.21
N PHE A 153 10.04 -7.42 8.26
CA PHE A 153 8.80 -8.00 7.75
C PHE A 153 9.08 -9.40 7.19
N SER A 154 8.23 -10.38 7.49
CA SER A 154 8.49 -11.77 7.10
C SER A 154 8.39 -11.95 5.57
N ASN A 155 8.99 -13.01 5.05
CA ASN A 155 8.88 -13.36 3.62
C ASN A 155 7.43 -13.61 3.22
N SER A 156 6.64 -14.28 4.08
CA SER A 156 5.21 -14.54 3.83
C SER A 156 4.41 -13.24 3.81
N PHE A 157 4.64 -12.33 4.77
CA PHE A 157 3.93 -11.05 4.85
C PHE A 157 4.28 -10.15 3.65
N THR A 158 5.57 -10.03 3.34
CA THR A 158 6.05 -9.25 2.20
C THR A 158 5.53 -9.83 0.88
N GLY A 159 5.58 -11.15 0.72
CA GLY A 159 5.03 -11.84 -0.46
C GLY A 159 3.54 -11.59 -0.65
N PHE A 160 2.75 -11.65 0.44
CA PHE A 160 1.34 -11.28 0.42
C PHE A 160 1.13 -9.83 -0.01
N MET A 161 1.84 -8.87 0.59
CA MET A 161 1.70 -7.44 0.27
C MET A 161 2.00 -7.14 -1.20
N VAL A 162 3.06 -7.74 -1.74
CA VAL A 162 3.45 -7.63 -3.16
C VAL A 162 2.36 -8.22 -4.06
N PHE A 163 1.89 -9.43 -3.74
CA PHE A 163 0.86 -10.11 -4.51
C PHE A 163 -0.45 -9.32 -4.53
N ASP A 164 -0.91 -8.87 -3.35
CA ASP A 164 -2.15 -8.12 -3.20
C ASP A 164 -2.14 -6.83 -4.02
N HIS A 165 -1.03 -6.09 -3.96
CA HIS A 165 -0.84 -4.87 -4.74
C HIS A 165 -0.84 -5.14 -6.25
N LEU A 166 -0.03 -6.10 -6.71
CA LEU A 166 0.07 -6.40 -8.14
C LEU A 166 -1.26 -6.86 -8.73
N VAL A 167 -1.96 -7.77 -8.07
CA VAL A 167 -3.26 -8.26 -8.56
C VAL A 167 -4.30 -7.15 -8.53
N GLY A 168 -4.43 -6.44 -7.41
CA GLY A 168 -5.42 -5.36 -7.25
C GLY A 168 -5.25 -4.25 -8.29
N TRP A 169 -4.03 -3.76 -8.49
CA TRP A 169 -3.76 -2.70 -9.47
C TRP A 169 -3.77 -3.17 -10.92
N THR A 170 -3.55 -4.46 -11.17
CA THR A 170 -3.78 -5.06 -12.50
C THR A 170 -5.27 -5.09 -12.83
N LEU A 171 -6.12 -5.52 -11.89
CA LEU A 171 -7.58 -5.52 -12.06
C LEU A 171 -8.12 -4.11 -12.27
N ALA A 172 -7.67 -3.14 -11.45
CA ALA A 172 -7.98 -1.73 -11.63
C ALA A 172 -7.50 -1.22 -13.01
N GLY A 173 -6.33 -1.66 -13.47
CA GLY A 173 -5.79 -1.37 -14.80
C GLY A 173 -6.71 -1.78 -15.93
N PHE A 174 -7.29 -2.97 -15.87
CA PHE A 174 -8.25 -3.41 -16.89
C PHE A 174 -9.51 -2.53 -16.92
N VAL A 175 -10.00 -2.10 -15.75
CA VAL A 175 -11.13 -1.18 -15.64
C VAL A 175 -10.78 0.18 -16.28
N LEU A 176 -9.64 0.76 -15.91
CA LEU A 176 -9.19 2.04 -16.46
C LEU A 176 -8.91 1.96 -17.97
N ALA A 177 -8.31 0.87 -18.42
CA ALA A 177 -8.03 0.64 -19.84
C ALA A 177 -9.32 0.54 -20.67
N LYS A 178 -10.42 0.06 -20.06
CA LYS A 178 -11.73 -0.01 -20.71
C LYS A 178 -12.49 1.32 -20.67
N LEU A 179 -12.48 2.01 -19.52
CA LEU A 179 -13.40 3.11 -19.24
C LEU A 179 -12.83 4.52 -19.47
N VAL A 180 -11.51 4.71 -19.40
CA VAL A 180 -10.92 6.03 -19.68
C VAL A 180 -11.08 6.32 -21.19
N PRO A 181 -11.60 7.49 -21.59
CA PRO A 181 -11.73 7.86 -23.00
C PRO A 181 -10.39 7.80 -23.72
N LYS A 182 -10.40 7.45 -25.01
CA LYS A 182 -9.22 7.62 -25.86
C LYS A 182 -9.00 9.12 -26.06
N ASN A 183 -7.74 9.54 -26.09
CA ASN A 183 -7.42 10.90 -26.52
C ASN A 183 -7.78 10.98 -28.01
N ASP A 184 -8.76 11.81 -28.37
CA ASP A 184 -9.11 12.05 -29.76
C ASP A 184 -7.87 12.63 -30.45
N GLU A 185 -7.43 12.04 -31.57
CA GLU A 185 -6.43 12.67 -32.43
C GLU A 185 -6.97 14.04 -32.86
N PRO A 186 -6.13 15.09 -32.95
CA PRO A 186 -6.59 16.37 -33.46
C PRO A 186 -7.21 16.15 -34.83
N GLU A 187 -8.47 16.57 -34.97
CA GLU A 187 -9.25 16.54 -36.20
C GLU A 187 -8.37 17.07 -37.34
N SER A 188 -7.98 16.19 -38.27
CA SER A 188 -7.22 16.58 -39.44
C SER A 188 -8.10 17.55 -40.22
N THR A 189 -7.81 18.85 -40.10
CA THR A 189 -8.39 19.87 -40.98
C THR A 189 -8.21 19.40 -42.42
N PRO A 190 -9.29 19.27 -43.20
CA PRO A 190 -9.14 18.99 -44.62
C PRO A 190 -8.32 20.13 -45.21
N GLU A 191 -7.18 19.81 -45.84
CA GLU A 191 -6.53 20.74 -46.76
C GLU A 191 -7.57 21.07 -47.84
N GLU A 192 -8.14 22.28 -47.78
CA GLU A 192 -8.83 22.86 -48.91
C GLU A 192 -7.82 22.95 -50.05
N SER A 193 -8.01 22.10 -51.06
CA SER A 193 -7.30 22.18 -52.32
C SER A 193 -7.76 23.43 -53.07
N GLU A 194 -6.92 24.48 -53.05
CA GLU A 194 -6.96 25.57 -54.04
C GLU A 194 -6.16 25.19 -55.30
#